data_AF-T1RPS4-F1
#
_entry.id   AF-T1RPS4-F1
#
_cell.length_a   1.000
_cell.length_b   1.000
_cell.length_c   1.000
_cell.angle_alpha   90.00
_cell.angle_beta   90.00
_cell.angle_gamma   90.00
#
_symmetry.space_group_name_H-M   'P 1'
#
loop_
_entity.id
_entity.type
_entity.pdbx_description
1 polymer ?
#
loop_
_entity_poly.entity_id
_entity_poly.type
_entity_poly.pdbx_seq_one_letter_code
_entity_poly.pdbx_strand_id
1 'polypeptide(L)' 'AENWNKNQAFIQQLKAPVDTFCRPNAQFLDSAVRDKTVQPKITLRSAREAGGSRPAVLMCSAYEFYPKQIKVSW' A
#
# COMPACT_ATOMS: atom_id res chain seq x y z
N ALA A 1 -6.35 -11.52 33.62
CA ALA A 1 -5.57 -10.29 33.37
C ALA A 1 -4.66 -9.92 34.54
N GLU A 2 -5.15 -9.92 35.78
CA GLU A 2 -4.39 -9.42 36.94
C GLU A 2 -3.01 -10.05 37.17
N ASN A 3 -2.88 -11.38 37.03
CA ASN A 3 -1.60 -12.06 37.28
C ASN A 3 -0.50 -11.61 36.30
N TRP A 4 -0.85 -11.39 35.02
CA TRP A 4 0.09 -10.92 34.01
C TRP A 4 0.44 -9.44 34.20
N ASN A 5 -0.54 -8.61 34.59
CA ASN A 5 -0.34 -7.19 34.85
C ASN A 5 0.51 -6.93 36.11
N LYS A 6 0.45 -7.83 37.10
CA LYS A 6 1.28 -7.76 38.32
C LYS A 6 2.71 -8.25 38.10
N ASN A 7 2.97 -9.01 37.04
CA ASN A 7 4.32 -9.48 36.69
C ASN A 7 5.09 -8.42 35.88
N GLN A 8 5.90 -7.61 36.57
CA GLN A 8 6.67 -6.53 35.94
C GLN A 8 7.69 -7.03 34.91
N ALA A 9 8.35 -8.17 35.16
CA ALA A 9 9.33 -8.72 34.22
C ALA A 9 8.68 -9.08 32.88
N PHE A 10 7.48 -9.68 32.93
CA PHE A 10 6.70 -9.99 31.74
C PHE A 10 6.29 -8.73 30.97
N ILE A 11 5.81 -7.69 31.67
CA ILE A 11 5.44 -6.43 31.02
C ILE A 11 6.65 -5.75 30.37
N GLN A 12 7.82 -5.76 31.01
CA GLN A 12 9.04 -5.20 30.40
C GLN A 12 9.46 -6.00 29.16
N GLN A 13 9.37 -7.33 29.21
CA GLN A 13 9.63 -8.18 28.06
C GLN A 13 8.69 -7.90 26.88
N LEU A 14 7.43 -7.54 27.13
CA LEU A 14 6.48 -7.16 26.07
C LEU A 14 6.73 -5.75 25.49
N LYS A 15 7.32 -4.84 26.26
CA LYS A 15 7.63 -3.46 25.82
C LYS A 15 8.92 -3.38 25.02
N ALA A 16 9.94 -4.14 25.43
CA ALA A 16 11.27 -4.11 24.80
C ALA A 16 11.27 -4.27 23.26
N PRO A 17 10.42 -5.12 22.64
CA PRO A 17 10.42 -5.31 21.20
C PRO A 17 10.16 -4.05 20.38
N VAL A 18 9.50 -3.02 20.92
CA VAL A 18 9.28 -1.77 20.18
C VAL A 18 10.61 -1.17 19.73
N ASP A 19 11.59 -1.13 20.62
CA ASP A 19 12.88 -0.47 20.35
C ASP A 19 13.97 -1.46 19.94
N THR A 20 13.87 -2.75 20.30
CA THR A 20 14.87 -3.75 19.90
C THR A 20 14.56 -4.45 18.59
N PHE A 21 13.28 -4.53 18.19
CA PHE A 21 12.86 -5.27 17.01
C PHE A 21 12.06 -4.41 16.04
N CYS A 22 10.93 -3.83 16.46
CA CYS A 22 9.99 -3.18 15.56
C CYS A 22 10.60 -1.96 14.87
N ARG A 23 11.14 -0.99 15.63
CA ARG A 23 11.68 0.26 15.06
C ARG A 23 12.91 0.01 14.17
N PRO A 24 13.93 -0.76 14.58
CA PRO A 24 15.08 -1.01 13.72
C PRO A 24 14.73 -1.77 12.45
N ASN A 25 13.85 -2.79 12.53
CA ASN A 25 13.43 -3.55 11.34
C ASN A 25 12.53 -2.72 10.42
N ALA A 26 11.65 -1.88 10.96
CA ALA A 26 10.86 -0.95 10.16
C ALA A 26 11.78 0.00 9.37
N GLN A 27 12.76 0.62 10.02
CA GLN A 27 13.74 1.49 9.37
C GLN A 27 14.56 0.76 8.31
N PHE A 28 15.01 -0.47 8.60
CA PHE A 28 15.74 -1.28 7.64
C PHE A 28 14.91 -1.61 6.39
N LEU A 29 13.60 -1.83 6.56
CA LEU A 29 12.68 -2.19 5.48
C LEU A 29 11.99 -1.00 4.79
N ASP A 30 12.18 0.24 5.27
CA ASP A 30 11.47 1.41 4.74
C ASP A 30 11.69 1.55 3.23
N SER A 31 12.92 1.38 2.73
CA SER A 31 13.21 1.45 1.28
C SER A 31 12.47 0.40 0.43
N ALA A 32 12.19 -0.77 1.00
CA ALA A 32 11.53 -1.87 0.32
C ALA A 32 10.00 -1.82 0.43
N VAL A 33 9.46 -1.06 1.39
CA VAL A 33 8.02 -1.03 1.72
C VAL A 33 7.46 0.38 1.70
N ARG A 34 7.96 1.27 2.56
CA ARG A 34 7.43 2.63 2.76
C ARG A 34 7.77 3.55 1.60
N ASP A 35 9.03 3.55 1.18
CA ASP A 35 9.55 4.47 0.16
C ASP A 35 9.45 3.86 -1.25
N LYS A 36 9.11 2.56 -1.33
CA LYS A 36 9.00 1.85 -2.59
C LYS A 36 7.92 2.49 -3.45
N THR A 37 8.30 2.84 -4.67
CA THR A 37 7.39 3.36 -5.68
C THR A 37 7.55 2.56 -6.97
N VAL A 38 6.43 2.10 -7.53
CA VAL A 38 6.39 1.37 -8.79
C VAL A 38 5.41 2.09 -9.70
N GLN A 39 5.89 2.53 -10.87
CA GLN A 39 5.06 3.22 -11.85
C GLN A 39 3.97 2.29 -12.41
N PRO A 40 2.75 2.81 -12.66
CA PRO A 40 1.69 2.01 -13.28
C PRO A 40 2.02 1.67 -14.72
N LYS A 41 1.66 0.45 -15.10
CA LYS A 41 1.46 0.10 -16.49
C LYS A 41 0.09 0.61 -16.93
N ILE A 42 0.07 1.34 -18.04
CA ILE A 42 -1.13 1.96 -18.58
C ILE A 42 -1.50 1.28 -19.89
N THR A 43 -2.76 0.88 -20.02
CA THR A 43 -3.35 0.47 -21.29
C THR A 43 -4.57 1.32 -21.58
N LEU A 44 -4.60 1.88 -22.79
CA LEU A 44 -5.77 2.57 -23.32
C LEU A 44 -6.41 1.69 -24.39
N ARG A 45 -7.72 1.47 -24.29
CA ARG A 45 -8.47 0.68 -25.28
C ARG A 45 -9.82 1.31 -25.61
N SER A 46 -10.30 1.06 -26.82
CA SER A 46 -11.69 1.32 -27.18
C SER A 46 -12.59 0.35 -26.40
N ALA A 47 -13.46 0.89 -25.56
CA ALA A 47 -14.51 0.12 -24.91
C ALA A 47 -15.78 0.07 -25.75
N ARG A 48 -15.98 1.07 -26.61
CA ARG A 48 -17.10 1.17 -27.53
C ARG A 48 -16.76 2.11 -28.68
N GLU A 49 -16.94 1.64 -29.91
CA GLU A 49 -16.86 2.46 -31.11
C GLU A 49 -18.05 3.42 -31.24
N ALA A 50 -17.83 4.55 -31.90
CA ALA A 50 -18.92 5.46 -32.25
C ALA A 50 -19.90 4.77 -33.24
N GLY A 51 -21.19 5.02 -33.08
CA GLY A 51 -22.21 4.44 -33.96
C GLY A 51 -23.52 5.19 -33.94
N GLY A 52 -23.91 5.75 -35.08
CA GLY A 52 -25.09 6.61 -35.20
C GLY A 52 -24.97 7.81 -34.25
N SER A 53 -25.91 7.95 -33.33
CA SER A 53 -25.92 9.00 -32.29
C SER A 53 -25.13 8.66 -31.02
N ARG A 54 -24.53 7.46 -30.92
CA ARG A 54 -23.80 7.02 -29.73
C ARG A 54 -22.33 7.44 -29.80
N PRO A 55 -21.80 8.16 -28.80
CA PRO A 55 -20.39 8.53 -28.76
C PRO A 55 -19.51 7.31 -28.47
N ALA A 56 -18.24 7.39 -28.91
CA ALA A 56 -17.21 6.42 -28.56
C ALA A 56 -16.87 6.52 -27.06
N VAL A 57 -16.40 5.40 -26.49
CA VAL A 57 -15.94 5.33 -25.09
C VAL A 57 -14.57 4.71 -25.05
N LEU A 58 -13.63 5.40 -24.40
CA LEU A 58 -12.31 4.88 -24.09
C LEU A 58 -12.26 4.34 -22.66
N MET A 59 -11.43 3.32 -22.45
CA MET A 59 -11.14 2.78 -21.14
C MET A 59 -9.64 2.85 -20.88
N CYS A 60 -9.27 3.56 -19.81
CA CYS A 60 -7.92 3.63 -19.29
C CYS A 60 -7.77 2.61 -18.14
N SER A 61 -6.84 1.68 -18.28
CA SER A 61 -6.49 0.71 -17.25
C SER A 61 -5.11 1.00 -16.70
N ALA A 62 -5.00 1.19 -15.39
CA ALA A 62 -3.74 1.30 -14.65
C ALA A 62 -3.56 0.08 -13.76
N TYR A 63 -2.42 -0.62 -13.88
CA TYR A 63 -2.14 -1.85 -13.14
C TYR A 63 -0.66 -1.97 -12.78
N GLU A 64 -0.34 -2.92 -11.90
CA GLU A 64 1.03 -3.22 -11.44
C GLU A 64 1.79 -2.04 -10.79
N PHE A 65 1.08 -1.13 -10.12
CA PHE A 65 1.69 -0.02 -9.40
C PHE A 65 1.62 -0.17 -7.88
N TYR A 66 2.48 0.58 -7.20
CA TYR A 66 2.49 0.74 -5.76
C TYR A 66 3.02 2.14 -5.39
N PRO A 67 2.47 2.81 -4.36
CA PRO A 67 1.33 2.41 -3.53
C PRO A 67 -0.02 2.51 -4.28
N LYS A 68 -1.12 2.09 -3.64
CA LYS A 68 -2.45 2.03 -4.29
C LYS A 68 -3.06 3.40 -4.64
N GLN A 69 -2.55 4.47 -4.05
CA GLN A 69 -3.07 5.82 -4.29
C GLN A 69 -2.62 6.31 -5.66
N ILE A 70 -3.57 6.77 -6.47
CA ILE A 70 -3.37 7.21 -7.86
C ILE A 70 -4.33 8.36 -8.17
N LYS A 71 -3.92 9.26 -9.06
CA LYS A 71 -4.77 10.28 -9.67
C LYS A 71 -4.84 10.02 -11.18
N VAL A 72 -6.05 9.96 -11.73
CA VAL A 72 -6.30 9.75 -13.16
C VAL A 72 -7.08 10.94 -13.70
N SER A 73 -6.68 11.44 -14.86
CA SER A 73 -7.37 12.49 -15.62
C SER A 73 -7.49 12.08 -17.08
N TRP A 74 -8.55 12.52 -17.72
CA TRP A 74 -8.75 12.44 -19.17
C TRP A 74 -8.31 13.73 -19.84
#